data_AF-A0A8I2G6L4-F1
#
_entry.id   AF-A0A8I2G6L4-F1
#
_cell.length_a   1.000
_cell.length_b   1.000
_cell.length_c   1.000
_cell.angle_alpha   90.00
_cell.angle_beta   90.00
_cell.angle_gamma   90.00
#
_symmetry.space_group_name_H-M   'P 1'
#
loop_
_entity.id
_entity.type
_entity.pdbx_description
1 polymer ?
#
loop_
_entity_poly.entity_id
_entity_poly.type
_entity_poly.pdbx_seq_one_letter_code
_entity_poly.pdbx_strand_id
1 'polypeptide(L)'
;VDAGHNMKKNKTILYMFLTIIGGAIFVGSQAWEWATFIKGDYGALETNGGRILQFVKADTGDRAALADFAKSLPGEREQHSKNVGVWFKEEPALTSYSVEEVKAGFLANPNILIRTETINEQGEKTVLNREDSLKKIQDGKLVVEGANLIRNEYGSRLFADFFFFITGFHGFHVFSGVVINVIIFFNIILGTYERRGHY
;
A
#
# COMPACT_ATOMS: atom_id res chain seq x y z
N VAL A 1 9.59 -35.64 5.87
CA VAL A 1 9.82 -35.98 4.44
C VAL A 1 9.92 -37.49 4.35
N ASP A 2 8.79 -38.18 4.20
CA ASP A 2 8.72 -39.66 4.34
C ASP A 2 7.81 -40.34 3.28
N ALA A 3 7.07 -39.52 2.52
CA ALA A 3 6.17 -39.99 1.45
C ALA A 3 6.88 -40.17 0.09
N GLY A 4 8.01 -39.50 -0.13
CA GLY A 4 8.84 -39.67 -1.34
C GLY A 4 9.50 -41.05 -1.40
N HIS A 5 9.99 -41.57 -0.27
CA HIS A 5 10.64 -42.89 -0.20
C HIS A 5 9.68 -44.09 -0.30
N ASN A 6 8.37 -43.88 -0.09
CA ASN A 6 7.39 -44.97 0.03
C ASN A 6 6.56 -45.23 -1.24
N MET A 7 6.91 -44.67 -2.41
CA MET A 7 6.24 -44.93 -3.69
C MET A 7 4.70 -44.67 -3.66
N LYS A 8 4.22 -43.77 -2.79
CA LYS A 8 2.77 -43.46 -2.65
C LYS A 8 2.40 -42.24 -3.51
N LYS A 9 2.40 -42.41 -4.84
CA LYS A 9 2.09 -41.38 -5.85
C LYS A 9 0.89 -40.50 -5.47
N ASN A 10 -0.23 -41.12 -5.07
CA ASN A 10 -1.45 -40.39 -4.70
C ASN A 10 -1.30 -39.51 -3.45
N LYS A 11 -0.48 -39.92 -2.46
CA LYS A 11 -0.21 -39.11 -1.27
C LYS A 11 0.74 -37.97 -1.58
N THR A 12 1.75 -38.20 -2.42
CA THR A 12 2.68 -37.15 -2.86
C THR A 12 1.97 -36.08 -3.68
N ILE A 13 1.09 -36.47 -4.61
CA ILE A 13 0.22 -35.56 -5.36
C ILE A 13 -0.63 -34.73 -4.41
N LEU A 14 -1.29 -35.36 -3.42
CA LEU A 14 -2.12 -34.64 -2.46
C LEU A 14 -1.32 -33.63 -1.63
N TYR A 15 -0.14 -34.01 -1.10
CA TYR A 15 0.69 -33.10 -0.32
C TYR A 15 1.21 -31.93 -1.16
N MET A 16 1.66 -32.19 -2.39
CA MET A 16 2.09 -31.12 -3.29
C MET A 16 0.96 -30.18 -3.67
N PHE A 17 -0.23 -30.71 -3.93
CA PHE A 17 -1.41 -29.91 -4.20
C PHE A 17 -1.76 -29.00 -3.02
N LEU A 18 -1.73 -29.52 -1.80
CA LEU A 18 -1.92 -28.73 -0.57
C LEU A 18 -0.84 -27.66 -0.40
N THR A 19 0.42 -27.97 -0.72
CA THR A 19 1.52 -26.98 -0.69
C THR A 19 1.33 -25.86 -1.72
N ILE A 20 0.86 -26.18 -2.93
CA ILE A 20 0.57 -25.18 -3.97
C ILE A 20 -0.57 -24.27 -3.52
N ILE A 21 -1.66 -24.82 -2.98
CA ILE A 21 -2.78 -24.03 -2.45
C ILE A 21 -2.32 -23.14 -1.29
N GLY A 22 -1.60 -23.70 -0.33
CA GLY A 22 -1.07 -22.94 0.81
C GLY A 22 -0.16 -21.80 0.36
N GLY A 23 0.72 -22.06 -0.62
CA GLY A 23 1.57 -21.04 -1.22
C GLY A 23 0.80 -19.97 -1.98
N ALA A 24 -0.25 -20.35 -2.73
CA ALA A 24 -1.09 -19.39 -3.45
C ALA A 24 -1.88 -18.48 -2.51
N ILE A 25 -2.42 -19.02 -1.41
CA ILE A 25 -3.11 -18.24 -0.37
C ILE A 25 -2.14 -17.25 0.28
N PHE A 26 -0.93 -17.72 0.60
CA PHE A 26 0.09 -16.88 1.22
C PHE A 26 0.50 -15.71 0.31
N VAL A 27 0.81 -15.98 -0.97
CA VAL A 27 1.15 -14.93 -1.96
C VAL A 27 -0.05 -14.00 -2.18
N GLY A 28 -1.27 -14.54 -2.20
CA GLY A 28 -2.50 -13.76 -2.30
C GLY A 28 -2.69 -12.79 -1.13
N SER A 29 -2.40 -13.23 0.11
CA SER A 29 -2.45 -12.36 1.29
C SER A 29 -1.45 -11.21 1.20
N GLN A 30 -0.22 -11.47 0.73
CA GLN A 30 0.78 -10.41 0.54
C GLN A 30 0.35 -9.41 -0.54
N ALA A 31 -0.19 -9.91 -1.65
CA ALA A 31 -0.71 -9.06 -2.73
C ALA A 31 -1.89 -8.20 -2.26
N TRP A 32 -2.76 -8.74 -1.40
CA TRP A 32 -3.88 -8.00 -0.82
C TRP A 32 -3.43 -6.90 0.14
N GLU A 33 -2.45 -7.18 1.01
CA GLU A 33 -1.87 -6.18 1.91
C GLU A 33 -1.21 -5.05 1.11
N TRP A 34 -0.49 -5.39 0.05
CA TRP A 34 0.10 -4.42 -0.88
C TRP A 34 -0.96 -3.57 -1.56
N ALA A 35 -2.03 -4.17 -2.09
CA ALA A 35 -3.09 -3.43 -2.74
C ALA A 35 -3.77 -2.45 -1.79
N THR A 36 -4.03 -2.86 -0.54
CA THR A 36 -4.61 -1.99 0.50
C THR A 36 -3.65 -0.84 0.86
N PHE A 37 -2.37 -1.14 1.03
CA PHE A 37 -1.34 -0.16 1.39
C PHE A 37 -1.07 0.87 0.27
N ILE A 38 -1.11 0.43 -1.00
CA ILE A 38 -0.96 1.30 -2.17
C ILE A 38 -2.20 2.17 -2.38
N LYS A 39 -3.40 1.63 -2.11
CA LYS A 39 -4.65 2.38 -2.24
C LYS A 39 -4.76 3.47 -1.18
N GLY A 40 -4.33 3.17 0.05
CA GLY A 40 -4.49 4.06 1.20
C GLY A 40 -5.92 4.09 1.72
N ASP A 41 -6.05 4.31 3.02
CA ASP A 41 -7.36 4.33 3.70
C ASP A 41 -7.71 5.71 4.24
N TYR A 42 -6.69 6.51 4.58
CA TYR A 42 -6.89 7.79 5.27
C TYR A 42 -6.53 8.98 4.40
N GLY A 43 -5.47 8.85 3.59
CA GLY A 43 -4.90 9.98 2.89
C GLY A 43 -4.28 11.02 3.84
N ALA A 44 -3.36 11.81 3.29
CA ALA A 44 -2.56 12.76 4.04
C ALA A 44 -2.21 13.99 3.17
N LEU A 45 -1.73 15.04 3.81
CA LEU A 45 -1.30 16.26 3.12
C LEU A 45 0.22 16.40 3.14
N GLU A 46 0.84 16.57 1.99
CA GLU A 46 2.28 16.81 1.88
C GLU A 46 2.57 18.32 1.95
N THR A 47 3.52 18.68 2.83
CA THR A 47 4.01 20.06 2.96
C THR A 47 5.13 20.38 1.96
N ASN A 48 5.42 21.66 1.75
CA ASN A 48 6.57 22.13 0.96
C ASN A 48 7.92 21.50 1.37
N GLY A 49 8.07 21.08 2.64
CA GLY A 49 9.27 20.43 3.16
C GLY A 49 9.30 18.91 2.99
N GLY A 50 8.35 18.32 2.26
CA GLY A 50 8.26 16.86 2.05
C GLY A 50 7.80 16.06 3.28
N ARG A 51 7.35 16.74 4.33
CA ARG A 51 6.75 16.12 5.53
C ARG A 51 5.26 15.90 5.31
N ILE A 52 4.77 14.79 5.84
CA ILE A 52 3.37 14.38 5.73
C ILE A 52 2.60 14.84 6.97
N LEU A 53 1.44 15.45 6.73
CA LEU A 53 0.49 15.87 7.76
C LEU A 53 -0.64 14.86 7.81
N GLN A 54 -0.84 14.27 8.98
CA GLN A 54 -1.91 13.31 9.24
C GLN A 54 -3.06 14.02 9.94
N PHE A 55 -4.30 13.64 9.65
CA PHE A 55 -5.48 14.22 10.28
C PHE A 55 -6.00 13.32 11.40
N VAL A 56 -6.37 13.91 12.53
CA VAL A 56 -6.82 13.21 13.73
C VAL A 56 -8.06 13.91 14.30
N LYS A 57 -9.04 13.14 14.77
CA LYS A 57 -10.23 13.64 15.47
C LYS A 57 -9.85 14.02 16.90
N ALA A 58 -10.21 15.21 17.37
CA ALA A 58 -9.84 15.69 18.70
C ALA A 58 -10.53 14.90 19.83
N ASP A 59 -11.74 14.40 19.57
CA ASP A 59 -12.53 13.66 20.57
C ASP A 59 -11.98 12.27 20.88
N THR A 60 -11.61 11.50 19.85
CA THR A 60 -11.20 10.09 20.01
C THR A 60 -9.70 9.87 19.85
N GLY A 61 -8.97 10.81 19.25
CA GLY A 61 -7.56 10.62 18.88
C GLY A 61 -7.37 9.70 17.68
N ASP A 62 -8.46 9.27 17.02
CA ASP A 62 -8.42 8.41 15.85
C ASP A 62 -8.07 9.18 14.57
N ARG A 63 -7.45 8.49 13.62
CA ARG A 63 -7.13 9.06 12.30
C ARG A 63 -8.42 9.35 11.54
N ALA A 64 -8.52 10.57 11.00
CA ALA A 64 -9.61 10.96 10.11
C ALA A 64 -9.18 10.74 8.65
N ALA A 65 -10.01 10.03 7.88
CA ALA A 65 -9.79 9.91 6.44
C ALA A 65 -10.17 11.21 5.73
N LEU A 66 -9.48 11.56 4.64
CA LEU A 66 -9.82 12.71 3.79
C LEU A 66 -11.28 12.62 3.30
N ALA A 67 -11.76 11.41 3.00
CA ALA A 67 -13.13 11.16 2.58
C ALA A 67 -14.19 11.54 3.64
N ASP A 68 -13.84 11.52 4.93
CA ASP A 68 -14.78 11.84 6.02
C ASP A 68 -15.09 13.35 6.10
N PHE A 69 -14.21 14.20 5.59
CA PHE A 69 -14.30 15.64 5.83
C PHE A 69 -14.05 16.54 4.63
N ALA A 70 -13.40 16.06 3.56
CA ALA A 70 -13.21 16.84 2.35
C ALA A 70 -14.57 17.12 1.70
N LYS A 71 -14.84 18.39 1.40
CA LYS A 71 -16.04 18.76 0.63
C LYS A 71 -15.72 18.54 -0.84
N SER A 72 -16.56 17.80 -1.56
CA SER A 72 -16.46 17.77 -3.02
C SER A 72 -16.83 19.16 -3.56
N LEU A 73 -15.85 19.84 -4.13
CA LEU A 73 -16.04 21.08 -4.87
C LEU A 73 -16.03 20.72 -6.36
N PRO A 74 -16.97 21.22 -7.17
CA PRO A 74 -16.92 21.01 -8.60
C PRO A 74 -15.71 21.77 -9.18
N GLY A 75 -14.60 21.06 -9.33
CA GLY A 75 -13.44 21.49 -10.08
C GLY A 75 -13.37 20.69 -11.38
N GLU A 76 -13.62 21.35 -12.51
CA GLU A 76 -13.31 20.78 -13.81
C GLU A 76 -11.79 20.79 -13.98
N ARG A 77 -11.15 19.64 -13.77
CA ARG A 77 -9.73 19.46 -14.11
C ARG A 77 -9.57 18.29 -15.06
N GLU A 78 -9.28 18.61 -16.30
CA GLU A 78 -8.85 17.63 -17.29
C GLU A 78 -7.37 17.29 -17.04
N GLN A 79 -7.07 15.99 -16.88
CA GLN A 79 -5.70 15.51 -16.81
C GLN A 79 -5.09 15.47 -18.20
N HIS A 80 -3.88 16.02 -18.36
CA HIS A 80 -3.13 15.85 -19.60
C HIS A 80 -2.71 14.39 -19.76
N SER A 81 -3.23 13.74 -20.81
CA SER A 81 -2.80 12.40 -21.22
C SER A 81 -1.84 12.53 -22.40
N LYS A 82 -0.97 11.53 -22.59
CA LYS A 82 -0.05 11.47 -23.74
C LYS A 82 -0.74 11.59 -25.11
N ASN A 83 -2.04 11.27 -25.15
CA ASN A 83 -2.88 11.33 -26.34
C ASN A 83 -3.63 12.69 -26.49
N VAL A 84 -3.58 13.57 -25.49
CA VAL A 84 -4.31 14.85 -25.45
C VAL A 84 -3.42 15.96 -24.88
N GLY A 85 -2.87 16.78 -25.79
CA GLY A 85 -2.10 17.99 -25.46
C GLY A 85 -0.61 17.71 -25.21
N VAL A 86 0.24 18.50 -25.89
CA VAL A 86 1.72 18.53 -25.80
C VAL A 86 2.40 17.15 -25.79
N TRP A 87 2.91 16.74 -26.95
CA TRP A 87 3.74 15.56 -27.12
C TRP A 87 4.79 15.44 -26.01
N PHE A 88 4.88 14.25 -25.41
CA PHE A 88 5.85 13.89 -24.37
C PHE A 88 5.66 14.55 -22.98
N LYS A 89 4.51 15.19 -22.70
CA LYS A 89 4.12 15.55 -21.33
C LYS A 89 3.11 14.56 -20.77
N GLU A 90 3.49 13.89 -19.68
CA GLU A 90 2.58 13.11 -18.84
C GLU A 90 2.44 13.83 -17.51
N GLU A 91 1.20 14.09 -17.10
CA GLU A 91 0.92 14.58 -15.74
C GLU A 91 0.68 13.39 -14.80
N PRO A 92 1.17 13.46 -13.55
CA PRO A 92 0.90 12.43 -12.56
C PRO A 92 -0.60 12.28 -12.34
N ALA A 93 -1.03 11.07 -11.97
CA ALA A 93 -2.43 10.73 -11.72
C ALA A 93 -3.11 11.77 -10.82
N LEU A 94 -4.32 12.17 -11.20
CA LEU A 94 -5.15 13.03 -10.35
C LEU A 94 -5.39 12.34 -9.02
N THR A 95 -5.25 13.13 -7.95
CA THR A 95 -5.63 12.72 -6.60
C THR A 95 -7.14 12.78 -6.48
N SER A 96 -7.74 11.95 -5.63
CA SER A 96 -9.21 11.91 -5.48
C SER A 96 -9.77 13.22 -4.94
N TYR A 97 -8.94 13.99 -4.23
CA TYR A 97 -9.29 15.28 -3.65
C TYR A 97 -8.22 16.33 -3.94
N SER A 98 -8.65 17.56 -4.20
CA SER A 98 -7.79 18.72 -4.32
C SER A 98 -7.41 19.28 -2.93
N VAL A 99 -6.30 20.00 -2.86
CA VAL A 99 -5.86 20.67 -1.62
C VAL A 99 -6.90 21.68 -1.14
N GLU A 100 -7.65 22.29 -2.04
CA GLU A 100 -8.68 23.30 -1.73
C GLU A 100 -9.91 22.65 -1.06
N GLU A 101 -10.34 21.50 -1.56
CA GLU A 101 -11.42 20.71 -0.96
C GLU A 101 -11.07 20.24 0.45
N VAL A 102 -9.82 19.82 0.65
CA VAL A 102 -9.30 19.41 1.97
C VAL A 102 -9.22 20.61 2.91
N LYS A 103 -8.77 21.78 2.44
CA LYS A 103 -8.74 23.03 3.21
C LYS A 103 -10.16 23.48 3.61
N ALA A 104 -11.10 23.48 2.67
CA ALA A 104 -12.49 23.85 2.91
C ALA A 104 -13.18 22.87 3.88
N GLY A 105 -12.91 21.57 3.73
CA GLY A 105 -13.37 20.53 4.63
C GLY A 105 -12.81 20.66 6.05
N PHE A 106 -11.52 20.97 6.17
CA PHE A 106 -10.86 21.21 7.45
C PHE A 106 -11.39 22.45 8.16
N LEU A 107 -11.67 23.53 7.44
CA LEU A 107 -12.26 24.75 8.00
C LEU A 107 -13.69 24.52 8.51
N ALA A 108 -14.47 23.70 7.81
CA ALA A 108 -15.84 23.37 8.20
C ALA A 108 -15.91 22.50 9.47
N ASN A 109 -14.86 21.70 9.75
CA ASN A 109 -14.82 20.76 10.86
C ASN A 109 -13.81 21.21 11.93
N PRO A 110 -14.24 21.87 13.02
CA PRO A 110 -13.34 22.33 14.08
C PRO A 110 -12.72 21.18 14.90
N ASN A 111 -13.30 19.99 14.83
CA ASN A 111 -12.88 18.79 15.56
C ASN A 111 -11.70 18.03 14.92
N ILE A 112 -11.18 18.51 13.78
CA ILE A 112 -10.04 17.88 13.11
C ILE A 112 -8.78 18.66 13.44
N LEU A 113 -7.76 17.94 13.90
CA LEU A 113 -6.43 18.44 14.22
C LEU A 113 -5.40 17.81 13.30
N ILE A 114 -4.26 18.49 13.17
CA ILE A 114 -3.13 17.99 12.38
C ILE A 114 -2.10 17.37 13.31
N ARG A 115 -1.74 16.12 13.00
CA ARG A 115 -0.66 15.37 13.62
C ARG A 115 0.55 15.40 12.70
N THR A 116 1.69 15.84 13.23
CA THR A 116 2.96 15.85 12.50
C THR A 116 3.82 14.65 12.85
N GLU A 117 4.89 14.44 12.08
CA GLU A 117 5.86 13.36 12.30
C GLU A 117 6.83 13.63 13.47
N THR A 118 6.89 14.87 13.95
CA THR A 118 7.74 15.24 15.09
C THR A 118 7.30 14.50 16.35
N ILE A 119 8.27 13.97 17.07
CA ILE A 119 8.07 13.24 18.32
C ILE A 119 8.34 14.23 19.47
N ASN A 120 7.40 14.35 20.40
CA ASN A 120 7.57 15.09 21.65
C ASN A 120 8.58 14.37 22.56
N GLU A 121 9.05 15.05 23.61
CA GLU A 121 9.96 14.48 24.61
C GLU A 121 9.43 13.20 25.29
N GLN A 122 8.12 12.97 25.25
CA GLN A 122 7.43 11.79 25.76
C GLN A 122 7.35 10.61 24.75
N GLY A 123 7.94 10.72 23.56
CA GLY A 123 7.93 9.66 22.56
C GLY A 123 6.66 9.58 21.69
N GLU A 124 5.70 10.48 21.91
CA GLU A 124 4.45 10.55 21.15
C GLU A 124 4.54 11.56 20.00
N LYS A 125 3.86 11.28 18.89
CA LYS A 125 3.80 12.22 17.77
C LYS A 125 3.02 13.48 18.19
N THR A 126 3.58 14.65 17.90
CA THR A 126 3.00 15.93 18.28
C THR A 126 1.69 16.20 17.55
N VAL A 127 0.58 16.31 18.30
CA VAL A 127 -0.69 16.80 17.78
C VAL A 127 -0.71 18.32 17.96
N LEU A 128 -0.88 19.06 16.87
CA LEU A 128 -0.87 20.51 16.89
C LEU A 128 -2.21 21.05 17.40
N ASN A 129 -2.16 22.17 18.11
CA ASN A 129 -3.36 22.94 18.45
C ASN A 129 -4.07 23.44 17.17
N ARG A 130 -5.34 23.84 17.31
CA ARG A 130 -6.16 24.26 16.16
C ARG A 130 -5.55 25.45 15.41
N GLU A 131 -5.04 26.45 16.13
CA GLU A 131 -4.40 27.63 15.53
C GLU A 131 -3.13 27.27 14.75
N ASP A 132 -2.30 26.40 15.31
CA ASP A 132 -1.07 25.94 14.65
C ASP A 132 -1.37 25.03 13.46
N SER A 133 -2.43 24.22 13.56
CA SER A 133 -2.94 23.41 12.45
C SER A 133 -3.41 24.28 11.28
N LEU A 134 -4.09 25.41 11.56
CA LEU A 134 -4.53 26.37 10.52
C LEU A 134 -3.36 27.05 9.81
N LYS A 135 -2.26 27.32 10.52
CA LYS A 135 -1.02 27.79 9.87
C LYS A 135 -0.41 26.68 9.02
N LYS A 136 -0.36 25.46 9.55
CA LYS A 136 0.31 24.33 8.89
C LYS A 136 -0.42 23.81 7.64
N ILE A 137 -1.75 23.93 7.58
CA ILE A 137 -2.51 23.52 6.39
C ILE A 137 -2.24 24.44 5.19
N GLN A 138 -1.80 25.69 5.40
CA GLN A 138 -1.44 26.61 4.33
C GLN A 138 -0.20 26.12 3.56
N ASP A 139 0.74 25.47 4.25
CA ASP A 139 1.93 24.84 3.65
C ASP A 139 1.62 23.60 2.80
N GLY A 140 0.37 23.16 2.79
CA GLY A 140 -0.10 22.01 2.01
C GLY A 140 0.01 22.24 0.52
N LYS A 141 0.82 21.42 -0.14
CA LYS A 141 1.07 21.51 -1.58
C LYS A 141 0.29 20.46 -2.37
N LEU A 142 0.23 19.23 -1.85
CA LEU A 142 -0.35 18.09 -2.55
C LEU A 142 -1.06 17.17 -1.56
N VAL A 143 -2.12 16.53 -2.05
CA VAL A 143 -2.79 15.42 -1.38
C VAL A 143 -2.01 14.14 -1.71
N VAL A 144 -1.86 13.26 -0.72
CA VAL A 144 -1.22 11.95 -0.86
C VAL A 144 -2.20 10.90 -0.37
N GLU A 145 -2.53 9.95 -1.22
CA GLU A 145 -3.37 8.79 -0.87
C GLU A 145 -2.51 7.53 -1.05
N GLY A 146 -2.48 6.70 -0.02
CA GLY A 146 -1.70 5.47 0.03
C GLY A 146 -0.20 5.68 0.12
N ALA A 147 0.52 4.58 -0.11
CA ALA A 147 1.96 4.56 -0.12
C ALA A 147 2.50 4.09 -1.47
N ASN A 148 3.48 4.83 -1.97
CA ASN A 148 4.27 4.50 -3.15
C ASN A 148 5.75 4.80 -2.87
N LEU A 149 6.60 4.54 -3.86
CA LEU A 149 8.06 4.72 -3.77
C LEU A 149 8.52 6.20 -3.63
N ILE A 150 7.60 7.16 -3.78
CA ILE A 150 7.91 8.59 -3.78
C ILE A 150 7.22 9.29 -2.60
N ARG A 151 6.09 8.78 -2.14
CA ARG A 151 5.19 9.38 -1.15
C ARG A 151 4.54 8.30 -0.31
N ASN A 152 4.38 8.58 0.98
CA ASN A 152 3.83 7.63 1.93
C ASN A 152 2.84 8.35 2.87
N GLU A 153 1.57 7.96 2.87
CA GLU A 153 0.57 8.54 3.79
C GLU A 153 0.86 8.22 5.27
N TYR A 154 1.54 7.11 5.54
CA TYR A 154 1.67 6.57 6.90
C TYR A 154 2.88 7.14 7.66
N GLY A 155 3.85 7.75 6.97
CA GLY A 155 5.03 8.36 7.57
C GLY A 155 6.18 8.59 6.59
N SER A 156 7.41 8.28 7.01
CA SER A 156 8.59 8.56 6.19
C SER A 156 8.58 7.77 4.88
N ARG A 157 9.08 8.39 3.81
CA ARG A 157 9.20 7.76 2.49
C ARG A 157 10.09 6.52 2.53
N LEU A 158 11.20 6.60 3.29
CA LEU A 158 12.14 5.50 3.50
C LEU A 158 11.46 4.24 4.08
N PHE A 159 10.46 4.40 4.95
CA PHE A 159 9.73 3.26 5.49
C PHE A 159 8.98 2.49 4.40
N ALA A 160 8.28 3.21 3.50
CA ALA A 160 7.58 2.58 2.38
C ALA A 160 8.56 1.87 1.44
N ASP A 161 9.69 2.50 1.14
CA ASP A 161 10.73 1.92 0.28
C ASP A 161 11.28 0.60 0.84
N PHE A 162 11.63 0.57 2.12
CA PHE A 162 12.09 -0.66 2.77
C PHE A 162 11.00 -1.72 2.85
N PHE A 163 9.76 -1.32 3.16
CA PHE A 163 8.62 -2.24 3.22
C PHE A 163 8.41 -2.93 1.87
N PHE A 164 8.27 -2.18 0.78
CA PHE A 164 8.05 -2.73 -0.56
C PHE A 164 9.24 -3.56 -1.06
N PHE A 165 10.47 -3.12 -0.78
CA PHE A 165 11.66 -3.85 -1.23
C PHE A 165 11.81 -5.21 -0.53
N ILE A 166 11.74 -5.22 0.80
CA ILE A 166 11.92 -6.45 1.60
C ILE A 166 10.78 -7.43 1.34
N THR A 167 9.53 -6.96 1.43
CA THR A 167 8.37 -7.85 1.25
C THR A 167 8.20 -8.26 -0.21
N GLY A 168 8.60 -7.41 -1.16
CA GLY A 168 8.53 -7.71 -2.59
C GLY A 168 9.55 -8.76 -3.01
N PHE A 169 10.79 -8.66 -2.52
CA PHE A 169 11.80 -9.68 -2.75
C PHE A 169 11.39 -11.02 -2.12
N HIS A 170 10.85 -11.00 -0.91
CA HIS A 170 10.33 -12.21 -0.26
C HIS A 170 9.18 -12.84 -1.05
N GLY A 171 8.20 -12.02 -1.48
CA GLY A 171 7.08 -12.46 -2.30
C GLY A 171 7.54 -13.09 -3.62
N PHE A 172 8.57 -12.53 -4.27
CA PHE A 172 9.17 -13.12 -5.47
C PHE A 172 9.80 -14.50 -5.21
N HIS A 173 10.49 -14.68 -4.06
CA HIS A 173 11.06 -15.97 -3.69
C HIS A 173 9.96 -17.02 -3.46
N VAL A 174 8.88 -16.65 -2.76
CA VAL A 174 7.77 -17.56 -2.50
C VAL A 174 7.02 -17.88 -3.80
N PHE A 175 6.74 -16.88 -4.63
CA PHE A 175 6.08 -17.06 -5.93
C PHE A 175 6.86 -18.01 -6.84
N SER A 176 8.18 -17.82 -6.98
CA SER A 176 9.03 -18.73 -7.78
C SER A 176 9.03 -20.15 -7.22
N GLY A 177 9.05 -20.32 -5.90
CA GLY A 177 8.88 -21.63 -5.24
C GLY A 177 7.54 -22.30 -5.56
N VAL A 178 6.44 -21.54 -5.55
CA VAL A 178 5.10 -22.06 -5.93
C VAL A 178 5.07 -22.49 -7.39
N VAL A 179 5.64 -21.68 -8.30
CA VAL A 179 5.73 -22.02 -9.74
C VAL A 179 6.53 -23.31 -9.94
N ILE A 180 7.68 -23.46 -9.26
CA ILE A 180 8.47 -24.70 -9.31
C ILE A 180 7.65 -25.89 -8.81
N ASN A 181 6.92 -25.75 -7.70
CA ASN A 181 6.05 -26.80 -7.19
C ASN A 181 4.94 -27.18 -8.19
N VAL A 182 4.35 -26.21 -8.89
CA VAL A 182 3.37 -26.46 -9.95
C VAL A 182 4.00 -27.27 -11.10
N ILE A 183 5.20 -26.91 -11.54
CA ILE A 183 5.92 -27.64 -12.60
C ILE A 183 6.20 -29.08 -12.17
N ILE A 184 6.72 -29.27 -10.96
CA ILE A 184 7.02 -30.60 -10.41
C ILE A 184 5.73 -31.42 -10.27
N PHE A 185 4.63 -30.80 -9.83
CA PHE A 185 3.32 -31.45 -9.70
C PHE A 185 2.82 -32.00 -11.04
N PHE A 186 2.87 -31.20 -12.11
CA PHE A 186 2.52 -31.68 -13.45
C PHE A 186 3.48 -32.77 -13.94
N ASN A 187 4.78 -32.66 -13.67
CA ASN A 187 5.75 -33.68 -14.03
C ASN A 187 5.54 -35.02 -13.28
N ILE A 188 5.03 -35.00 -12.05
CA ILE A 188 4.65 -36.22 -11.31
C ILE A 188 3.39 -36.86 -11.92
N ILE A 189 2.39 -36.04 -12.28
CA ILE A 189 1.16 -36.53 -12.94
C ILE A 189 1.49 -37.19 -14.28
N LEU A 190 2.38 -36.57 -15.07
CA LEU A 190 2.84 -37.08 -16.36
C LEU A 190 3.77 -38.31 -16.25
N GLY A 191 4.16 -38.72 -15.04
CA GLY A 191 5.02 -39.89 -14.81
C GLY A 191 6.48 -39.66 -15.22
N THR A 192 6.90 -38.41 -15.39
CA THR A 192 8.24 -38.07 -15.91
C THR A 192 9.37 -38.52 -14.97
N TYR A 193 9.13 -38.47 -13.65
CA TYR A 193 10.08 -38.94 -12.63
C TYR A 193 10.09 -40.46 -12.49
N GLU A 194 8.93 -41.10 -12.63
CA GLU A 194 8.74 -42.56 -12.70
C GLU A 194 9.57 -43.16 -13.86
N ARG A 195 9.61 -42.47 -15.00
CA ARG A 195 10.38 -42.86 -16.19
C ARG A 195 11.89 -42.59 -16.10
N ARG A 196 12.33 -41.74 -15.16
CA ARG A 196 13.75 -41.38 -14.97
C ARG A 196 14.46 -42.20 -13.89
N GLY A 197 13.74 -42.93 -13.04
CA GLY A 197 14.32 -43.82 -12.02
C GLY A 197 14.95 -43.12 -10.80
N HIS A 198 14.89 -41.79 -10.74
CA HIS A 198 15.26 -40.98 -9.58
C HIS A 198 14.15 -39.95 -9.32
N TYR A 199 13.63 -39.94 -8.10
CA TYR A 199 12.74 -38.91 -7.56
C TYR A 199 13.53 -37.88 -6.76
#